data_AF-Q8GBD5-F1
#
_entry.id   AF-Q8GBD5-F1
#
_cell.length_a   1.000
_cell.length_b   1.000
_cell.length_c   1.000
_cell.angle_alpha   90.00
_cell.angle_beta   90.00
_cell.angle_gamma   90.00
#
_symmetry.space_group_name_H-M   'P 1'
#
loop_
_entity.id
_entity.type
_entity.pdbx_description
1 polymer ?
#
loop_
_entity_poly.entity_id
_entity_poly.type
_entity_poly.pdbx_seq_one_letter_code
_entity_poly.pdbx_strand_id
1 'polypeptide(L)'
;MLFAIRKISWFLPLVLLTGCQQPLNKPVQPTAQQQIKQLSALVAGAHYLQKDCQIKDVPDEAVLVKTALKLATARHWDTRAPAYKLLGEHSRERYLALVKENSGEKSLCNELNLLMVDFVDEAQRNLNIAMPR
;
A
#
# COMPACT_ATOMS: atom_id res chain seq x y z
N MET A 1 -54.83 15.02 48.28
CA MET A 1 -54.92 15.78 47.02
C MET A 1 -53.90 16.92 47.16
N LEU A 2 -52.83 17.10 46.41
CA LEU A 2 -52.39 16.63 45.09
C LEU A 2 -50.87 16.37 45.15
N PHE A 3 -50.44 15.32 44.44
CA PHE A 3 -49.06 14.84 44.37
C PHE A 3 -48.14 15.80 43.62
N ALA A 4 -46.92 15.92 44.13
CA ALA A 4 -45.83 16.71 43.59
C ALA A 4 -45.46 16.30 42.15
N ILE A 5 -45.17 17.31 41.34
CA ILE A 5 -44.90 17.22 39.91
C ILE A 5 -43.43 16.83 39.68
N ARG A 6 -43.23 15.64 39.10
CA ARG A 6 -42.45 15.34 37.87
C ARG A 6 -41.05 15.99 37.73
N LYS A 7 -40.01 15.15 37.66
CA LYS A 7 -39.08 15.07 36.51
C LYS A 7 -38.09 13.91 36.63
N ILE A 8 -38.23 12.98 35.69
CA ILE A 8 -37.22 11.99 35.30
C ILE A 8 -35.97 12.73 34.81
N SER A 9 -34.82 12.46 35.41
CA SER A 9 -33.50 12.76 34.85
C SER A 9 -32.58 11.64 35.29
N TRP A 10 -32.65 10.48 34.62
CA TRP A 10 -31.60 10.04 33.69
C TRP A 10 -30.21 10.52 34.12
N PHE A 11 -29.67 9.95 35.20
CA PHE A 11 -28.24 10.03 35.50
C PHE A 11 -27.50 9.09 34.55
N LEU A 12 -27.27 9.67 33.37
CA LEU A 12 -26.29 9.36 32.33
C LEU A 12 -25.06 8.58 32.86
N PRO A 13 -24.75 7.37 32.36
CA PRO A 13 -23.49 6.70 32.63
C PRO A 13 -22.41 7.37 31.76
N LEU A 14 -21.75 8.41 32.28
CA LEU A 14 -20.72 9.15 31.56
C LEU A 14 -19.29 8.73 31.95
N VAL A 15 -19.04 7.42 32.09
CA VAL A 15 -17.70 6.90 32.44
C VAL A 15 -17.28 5.77 31.49
N LEU A 16 -17.28 6.02 30.17
CA LEU A 16 -16.61 5.15 29.19
C LEU A 16 -16.11 5.94 27.96
N LEU A 17 -15.48 7.10 28.18
CA LEU A 17 -14.71 7.80 27.13
C LEU A 17 -13.24 7.95 27.54
N THR A 18 -12.63 6.89 28.05
CA THR A 18 -11.16 6.78 28.00
C THR A 18 -10.79 6.48 26.54
N GLY A 19 -10.68 7.54 25.73
CA GLY A 19 -10.04 7.41 24.42
C GLY A 19 -8.62 6.90 24.61
N CYS A 20 -8.16 6.02 23.72
CA CYS A 20 -6.77 5.59 23.69
C CYS A 20 -5.86 6.81 23.46
N GLN A 21 -5.37 7.41 24.54
CA GLN A 21 -4.25 8.34 24.48
C GLN A 21 -2.99 7.49 24.24
N GLN A 22 -2.80 7.06 22.99
CA GLN A 22 -1.55 6.42 22.60
C GLN A 22 -0.45 7.47 22.74
N PRO A 23 0.65 7.18 23.46
CA PRO A 23 1.78 8.08 23.51
C PRO A 23 2.23 8.35 22.09
N LEU A 24 2.45 9.63 21.77
CA LEU A 24 2.85 10.10 20.45
C LEU A 24 4.23 9.49 20.12
N ASN A 25 4.24 8.27 19.60
CA ASN A 25 5.45 7.67 19.05
C ASN A 25 5.83 8.56 17.87
N LYS A 26 6.97 9.25 17.99
CA LYS A 26 7.56 9.97 16.86
C LYS A 26 7.57 9.02 15.66
N PRO A 27 7.09 9.43 14.47
CA PRO A 27 7.07 8.56 13.32
C PRO A 27 8.52 8.15 13.00
N VAL A 28 8.87 6.92 13.37
CA VAL A 28 10.16 6.32 13.02
C VAL A 28 10.13 6.08 11.53
N GLN A 29 10.97 6.79 10.79
CA GLN A 29 11.08 6.53 9.36
C GLN A 29 11.56 5.09 9.15
N PRO A 30 10.96 4.35 8.20
CA PRO A 30 11.41 2.99 7.90
C PRO A 30 12.87 3.02 7.44
N THR A 31 13.65 2.02 7.81
CA THR A 31 15.02 1.84 7.30
C THR A 31 15.00 1.63 5.79
N ALA A 32 16.12 1.88 5.10
CA ALA A 32 16.22 1.65 3.66
C ALA A 32 15.81 0.21 3.27
N GLN A 33 16.16 -0.80 4.07
CA GLN A 33 15.73 -2.19 3.84
C GLN A 33 14.21 -2.37 3.97
N GLN A 34 13.58 -1.73 4.96
CA GLN A 34 12.11 -1.78 5.12
C GLN A 34 11.41 -1.05 3.97
N GLN A 35 11.95 0.09 3.52
CA GLN A 35 11.47 0.83 2.36
C GLN A 35 11.51 -0.05 1.10
N ILE A 36 12.64 -0.72 0.84
CA ILE A 36 12.77 -1.64 -0.30
C ILE A 36 11.81 -2.80 -0.19
N LYS A 37 11.62 -3.39 1.00
CA LYS A 37 10.62 -4.43 1.20
C LYS A 37 9.20 -3.94 0.85
N GLN A 38 8.84 -2.69 1.17
CA GLN A 38 7.52 -2.17 0.79
C GLN A 38 7.41 -1.95 -0.72
N LEU A 39 8.43 -1.32 -1.32
CA LEU A 39 8.43 -1.01 -2.75
C LEU A 39 8.45 -2.28 -3.62
N SER A 40 9.25 -3.28 -3.27
CA SER A 40 9.30 -4.53 -4.02
C SER A 40 8.00 -5.33 -3.90
N ALA A 41 7.16 -5.08 -2.89
CA ALA A 41 5.85 -5.73 -2.77
C ALA A 41 4.87 -5.12 -3.77
N LEU A 42 4.89 -3.79 -3.89
CA LEU A 42 4.10 -3.08 -4.87
C LEU A 42 4.48 -3.49 -6.30
N VAL A 43 5.78 -3.51 -6.62
CA VAL A 43 6.26 -3.90 -7.94
C VAL A 43 5.90 -5.35 -8.24
N ALA A 44 6.16 -6.29 -7.32
CA ALA A 44 5.85 -7.71 -7.52
C ALA A 44 4.35 -7.97 -7.68
N GLY A 45 3.51 -7.35 -6.85
CA GLY A 45 2.05 -7.50 -6.91
C GLY A 45 1.46 -6.95 -8.21
N ALA A 46 1.91 -5.77 -8.65
CA ALA A 46 1.51 -5.23 -9.95
C ALA A 46 2.03 -6.11 -11.10
N HIS A 47 3.26 -6.61 -11.02
CA HIS A 47 3.78 -7.52 -12.05
C HIS A 47 3.00 -8.83 -12.13
N TYR A 48 2.55 -9.36 -10.99
CA TYR A 48 1.64 -10.51 -10.92
C TYR A 48 0.29 -10.21 -11.58
N LEU A 49 -0.30 -9.02 -11.33
CA LEU A 49 -1.51 -8.58 -12.02
C LEU A 49 -1.33 -8.54 -13.54
N GLN A 50 -0.16 -8.09 -14.01
CA GLN A 50 0.18 -8.03 -15.43
C GLN A 50 0.30 -9.44 -16.05
N LYS A 51 1.07 -10.34 -15.42
CA LYS A 51 1.48 -11.62 -16.02
C LYS A 51 0.51 -12.76 -15.74
N ASP A 52 0.08 -12.91 -14.50
CA ASP A 52 -0.70 -14.05 -14.03
C ASP A 52 -2.21 -13.75 -14.04
N CYS A 53 -2.59 -12.50 -13.78
CA CYS A 53 -4.00 -12.08 -13.80
C CYS A 53 -4.45 -11.45 -15.13
N GLN A 54 -3.51 -11.22 -16.06
CA GLN A 54 -3.77 -10.68 -17.40
C GLN A 54 -4.49 -9.31 -17.41
N ILE A 55 -4.26 -8.48 -16.39
CA ILE A 55 -4.78 -7.11 -16.34
C ILE A 55 -3.98 -6.25 -17.33
N LYS A 56 -4.57 -5.98 -18.50
CA LYS A 56 -3.92 -5.31 -19.65
C LYS A 56 -3.42 -3.90 -19.35
N ASP A 57 -4.02 -3.28 -18.35
CA ASP A 57 -3.81 -1.90 -17.96
C ASP A 57 -2.57 -1.73 -17.06
N VAL A 58 -1.91 -2.82 -16.66
CA VAL A 58 -0.69 -2.76 -15.87
C VAL A 58 0.56 -2.61 -16.76
N PRO A 59 1.38 -1.56 -16.57
CA PRO A 59 2.63 -1.38 -17.32
C PRO A 59 3.69 -2.45 -17.04
N ASP A 60 4.72 -2.49 -17.88
CA ASP A 60 5.86 -3.41 -17.72
C ASP A 60 6.66 -3.16 -16.43
N GLU A 61 7.36 -4.20 -15.97
CA GLU A 61 8.16 -4.22 -14.73
C GLU A 61 9.10 -3.02 -14.61
N ALA A 62 9.78 -2.61 -15.68
CA ALA A 62 10.67 -1.46 -15.68
C ALA A 62 9.95 -0.14 -15.32
N VAL A 63 8.71 0.03 -15.80
CA VAL A 63 7.86 1.19 -15.49
C VAL A 63 7.38 1.11 -14.04
N LEU A 64 7.03 -0.08 -13.57
CA LEU A 64 6.64 -0.32 -12.17
C LEU A 64 7.80 0.01 -11.20
N VAL A 65 9.02 -0.46 -11.47
CA VAL A 65 10.22 -0.14 -10.68
C VAL A 65 10.49 1.37 -10.68
N LYS A 66 10.44 2.02 -11.85
CA LYS A 66 10.61 3.48 -11.95
C LYS A 66 9.54 4.23 -11.15
N THR A 67 8.30 3.76 -11.18
CA THR A 67 7.18 4.32 -10.41
C THR A 67 7.39 4.17 -8.91
N ALA A 68 7.86 3.01 -8.46
CA ALA A 68 8.24 2.77 -7.06
C ALA A 68 9.37 3.71 -6.60
N LEU A 69 10.37 3.99 -7.44
CA LEU A 69 11.43 4.96 -7.15
C LEU A 69 10.92 6.41 -7.08
N LYS A 70 9.99 6.80 -7.96
CA LYS A 70 9.30 8.09 -7.89
C LYS A 70 8.51 8.23 -6.60
N LEU A 71 7.79 7.18 -6.21
CA LEU A 71 7.03 7.12 -4.97
C LEU A 71 7.94 7.26 -3.74
N ALA A 72 9.10 6.60 -3.73
CA ALA A 72 10.11 6.76 -2.68
C ALA A 72 10.61 8.21 -2.59
N THR A 73 10.87 8.83 -3.74
CA THR A 73 11.28 10.24 -3.83
C THR A 73 10.20 11.19 -3.30
N ALA A 74 8.93 10.95 -3.66
CA ALA A 74 7.79 11.71 -3.17
C ALA A 74 7.58 11.56 -1.65
N ARG A 75 8.03 10.45 -1.07
CA ARG A 75 8.06 10.20 0.39
C ARG A 75 9.31 10.75 1.07
N HIS A 76 10.16 11.48 0.34
CA HIS A 76 11.43 12.02 0.81
C HIS A 76 12.41 10.95 1.34
N TRP A 77 12.33 9.73 0.80
CA TRP A 77 13.32 8.69 1.09
C TRP A 77 14.60 8.91 0.28
N ASP A 78 15.76 8.60 0.86
CA ASP A 78 17.04 8.71 0.17
C ASP A 78 17.24 7.54 -0.82
N THR A 79 16.74 7.72 -2.04
CA THR A 79 16.83 6.74 -3.13
C THR A 79 18.26 6.52 -3.63
N ARG A 80 19.25 7.29 -3.15
CA ARG A 80 20.67 7.10 -3.46
C ARG A 80 21.32 6.03 -2.59
N ALA A 81 20.67 5.61 -1.51
CA ALA A 81 21.19 4.56 -0.65
C ALA A 81 21.42 3.27 -1.45
N PRO A 82 22.53 2.52 -1.21
CA PRO A 82 22.88 1.34 -2.02
C PRO A 82 21.77 0.29 -2.14
N ALA A 83 20.94 0.16 -1.10
CA ALA A 83 19.79 -0.76 -1.08
C ALA A 83 18.80 -0.54 -2.25
N TYR A 84 18.64 0.70 -2.74
CA TYR A 84 17.74 1.01 -3.85
C TYR A 84 18.18 0.45 -5.19
N LYS A 85 19.46 0.11 -5.35
CA LYS A 85 19.96 -0.58 -6.55
C LYS A 85 19.42 -2.02 -6.66
N LEU A 86 19.04 -2.61 -5.53
CA LEU A 86 18.52 -3.98 -5.45
C LEU A 86 16.99 -4.04 -5.57
N LEU A 87 16.31 -2.91 -5.79
CA LEU A 87 14.84 -2.88 -5.83
C LEU A 87 14.29 -3.80 -6.92
N GLY A 88 14.86 -3.78 -8.13
CA GLY A 88 14.43 -4.64 -9.22
C GLY A 88 14.60 -6.12 -8.90
N GLU A 89 15.77 -6.50 -8.39
CA GLU A 89 16.07 -7.87 -7.97
C GLU A 89 15.10 -8.38 -6.90
N HIS A 90 14.90 -7.62 -5.82
CA HIS A 90 13.96 -7.99 -4.76
C HIS A 90 12.50 -8.03 -5.23
N SER A 91 12.14 -7.23 -6.22
CA SER A 91 10.80 -7.27 -6.83
C SER A 91 10.60 -8.56 -7.60
N ARG A 92 11.60 -8.96 -8.39
CA ARG A 92 11.58 -10.21 -9.14
C ARG A 92 11.57 -11.44 -8.25
N GLU A 93 12.42 -11.47 -7.21
CA GLU A 93 12.42 -12.55 -6.21
C GLU A 93 11.04 -12.73 -5.59
N ARG A 94 10.40 -11.62 -5.21
CA ARG A 94 9.06 -11.66 -4.61
C ARG A 94 7.98 -12.07 -5.59
N TYR A 95 8.05 -11.62 -6.84
CA TYR A 95 7.14 -12.08 -7.88
C TYR A 95 7.22 -13.60 -8.06
N LEU A 96 8.42 -14.17 -8.14
CA LEU A 96 8.61 -15.62 -8.25
C LEU A 96 8.05 -16.37 -7.03
N ALA A 97 8.21 -15.80 -5.83
CA ALA A 97 7.59 -16.36 -4.62
C ALA A 97 6.06 -16.33 -4.70
N LEU A 98 5.46 -15.20 -5.11
CA LEU A 98 4.02 -15.08 -5.31
C LEU A 98 3.47 -16.11 -6.30
N VAL A 99 4.14 -16.28 -7.46
CA VAL A 99 3.75 -17.29 -8.46
C VAL A 99 3.83 -18.70 -7.90
N LYS A 100 4.91 -19.01 -7.17
CA LYS A 100 5.10 -20.34 -6.57
C LYS A 100 4.04 -20.65 -5.51
N GLU A 101 3.71 -19.69 -4.67
CA GLU A 101 2.77 -19.87 -3.55
C GLU A 101 1.31 -19.91 -4.00
N ASN A 102 0.97 -19.22 -5.10
CA ASN A 102 -0.42 -18.99 -5.51
C ASN A 102 -0.73 -19.56 -6.89
N SER A 103 0.00 -20.60 -7.32
CA SER A 103 -0.20 -21.21 -8.63
C SER A 103 -1.63 -21.75 -8.76
N GLY A 104 -2.44 -21.13 -9.64
CA GLY A 104 -3.84 -21.51 -9.88
C GLY A 104 -4.88 -20.80 -9.00
N GLU A 105 -4.49 -19.89 -8.11
CA GLU A 105 -5.42 -19.16 -7.24
C GLU A 105 -5.96 -17.88 -7.88
N LYS A 106 -7.21 -17.94 -8.37
CA LYS A 106 -7.89 -16.75 -8.91
C LYS A 106 -8.28 -15.71 -7.84
N SER A 107 -8.35 -16.10 -6.57
CA SER A 107 -8.67 -15.22 -5.44
C SER A 107 -7.64 -14.11 -5.29
N LEU A 108 -6.35 -14.43 -5.44
CA LEU A 108 -5.26 -13.46 -5.31
C LEU A 108 -5.37 -12.32 -6.32
N CYS A 109 -5.81 -12.62 -7.55
CA CYS A 109 -6.01 -11.60 -8.58
C CYS A 109 -7.05 -10.56 -8.17
N ASN A 110 -8.17 -10.97 -7.57
CA ASN A 110 -9.20 -10.05 -7.11
C ASN A 110 -8.70 -9.18 -5.96
N GLU A 111 -7.97 -9.77 -5.00
CA GLU A 111 -7.42 -9.05 -3.86
C GLU A 111 -6.37 -8.02 -4.30
N LEU A 112 -5.39 -8.44 -5.10
CA LEU A 112 -4.37 -7.54 -5.62
C LEU A 112 -4.98 -6.45 -6.50
N ASN A 113 -5.99 -6.76 -7.31
CA ASN A 113 -6.63 -5.74 -8.15
C ASN A 113 -7.25 -4.61 -7.32
N LEU A 114 -7.79 -4.92 -6.13
CA LEU A 114 -8.29 -3.91 -5.20
C LEU A 114 -7.18 -3.16 -4.47
N LEU A 115 -6.14 -3.86 -4.01
CA LEU A 115 -5.04 -3.26 -3.25
C LEU A 115 -4.10 -2.39 -4.09
N MET A 116 -3.98 -2.68 -5.38
CA MET A 116 -2.96 -2.10 -6.24
C MET A 116 -3.43 -0.93 -7.12
N VAL A 117 -4.71 -0.56 -7.07
CA VAL A 117 -5.32 0.48 -7.93
C VAL A 117 -4.47 1.76 -7.98
N ASP A 118 -4.18 2.36 -6.82
CA ASP A 118 -3.46 3.63 -6.76
C ASP A 118 -2.04 3.53 -7.36
N PHE A 119 -1.37 2.41 -7.16
CA PHE A 119 -0.01 2.20 -7.67
C PHE A 119 -0.01 1.94 -9.18
N VAL A 120 -0.96 1.15 -9.68
CA VAL A 120 -1.12 0.87 -11.12
C VAL A 120 -1.49 2.16 -11.87
N ASP A 121 -2.44 2.94 -11.35
CA ASP A 121 -2.84 4.21 -11.94
C ASP A 121 -1.67 5.20 -12.02
N GLU A 122 -0.84 5.28 -10.98
CA GLU A 122 0.36 6.10 -10.99
C GLU A 122 1.39 5.58 -12.00
N ALA A 123 1.53 4.26 -12.16
CA ALA A 123 2.41 3.68 -13.17
C ALA A 123 1.95 4.01 -14.60
N GLN A 124 0.64 3.96 -14.86
CA GLN A 124 0.07 4.35 -16.15
C GLN A 124 0.30 5.82 -16.46
N ARG A 125 0.08 6.72 -15.49
CA ARG A 125 0.38 8.15 -15.65
C ARG A 125 1.86 8.36 -16.03
N ASN A 126 2.75 7.65 -15.34
CA ASN A 126 4.18 7.73 -15.60
C ASN A 126 4.60 7.18 -16.98
N LEU A 127 3.86 6.20 -17.52
CA LEU A 127 4.04 5.70 -18.88
C LEU A 127 3.65 6.75 -19.92
N ASN A 128 2.48 7.37 -19.75
CA ASN A 128 1.94 8.37 -20.69
C ASN A 128 2.78 9.66 -20.76
N ILE A 129 3.43 10.04 -19.67
CA ILE A 129 4.37 11.17 -19.64
C ILE A 129 5.66 10.84 -20.41
N ALA A 130 6.07 9.57 -20.45
CA ALA A 130 7.31 9.14 -21.08
C ALA A 130 7.19 8.92 -22.60
N MET A 131 5.97 8.81 -23.15
CA MET A 131 5.69 8.65 -24.58
C MET A 131 4.56 9.61 -25.01
N PRO A 132 4.88 10.87 -25.33
CA PRO A 132 3.88 11.76 -25.93
C PRO A 132 3.47 11.20 -27.30
N ARG A 133 2.16 11.11 -27.53
CA ARG A 133 1.59 10.71 -28.84
C ARG A 133 2.02 11.65 -29.96
#